data_AF-A0A2V9PU73-F1
#
_entry.id   AF-A0A2V9PU73-F1
#
_cell.length_a   1.000
_cell.length_b   1.000
_cell.length_c   1.000
_cell.angle_alpha   90.00
_cell.angle_beta   90.00
_cell.angle_gamma   90.00
#
_symmetry.space_group_name_H-M   'P 1'
#
loop_
_entity.id
_entity.type
_entity.pdbx_description
1 polymer ?
#
loop_
_entity_poly.entity_id
_entity_poly.type
_entity_poly.pdbx_seq_one_letter_code
_entity_poly.pdbx_strand_id
1 'polypeptide(L)'
;MIVSALAITAISARAFETEKSRSKRAELKKQKELRVLTDKISVYAREVHQRFPTGDVVVSESDLAEQLRKRPEAVVTALNLLLNEQKVQRAPLSGYWKLNS
;
A
#
# COMPACT_ATOMS: atom_id res chain seq x y z
N MET A 1 -19.75 -33.37 -35.73
CA MET A 1 -19.85 -32.87 -34.35
C MET A 1 -19.86 -31.35 -34.39
N ILE A 2 -21.04 -30.74 -34.24
CA ILE A 2 -21.15 -29.28 -34.10
C ILE A 2 -20.99 -29.01 -32.61
N VAL A 3 -19.77 -28.74 -32.16
CA VAL A 3 -19.55 -28.17 -30.83
C VAL A 3 -20.06 -26.73 -30.94
N SER A 4 -21.34 -26.56 -30.60
CA SER A 4 -22.13 -25.36 -30.89
C SER A 4 -21.39 -24.10 -30.45
N ALA A 5 -21.29 -23.10 -31.33
CA ALA A 5 -20.65 -21.81 -31.05
C ALA A 5 -21.14 -21.16 -29.75
N LEU A 6 -22.40 -21.41 -29.34
CA LEU A 6 -22.93 -21.00 -28.04
C LEU A 6 -22.17 -21.57 -26.83
N ALA A 7 -21.73 -22.84 -26.89
CA ALA A 7 -20.98 -23.45 -25.80
C ALA A 7 -19.61 -22.77 -25.64
N ILE A 8 -18.97 -22.39 -26.75
CA ILE A 8 -17.69 -21.69 -26.75
C ILE A 8 -17.86 -20.28 -26.17
N THR A 9 -18.92 -19.55 -26.56
CA THR A 9 -19.22 -18.21 -26.03
C THR A 9 -19.58 -18.22 -24.54
N ALA A 10 -20.32 -19.23 -24.07
CA ALA A 10 -20.68 -19.33 -22.66
C ALA A 10 -19.46 -19.64 -21.76
N ILE A 11 -18.51 -20.44 -22.25
CA ILE A 11 -17.27 -20.77 -21.52
C ILE A 11 -16.35 -19.54 -21.45
N SER A 12 -16.20 -18.79 -22.54
CA SER A 12 -15.36 -17.58 -22.56
C SER A 12 -15.92 -16.47 -21.66
N ALA A 13 -17.24 -16.26 -21.68
CA ALA A 13 -17.90 -15.31 -20.78
C ALA A 13 -17.70 -15.68 -19.30
N ARG A 14 -17.90 -16.95 -18.92
CA ARG A 14 -17.66 -17.42 -17.54
C ARG A 14 -16.19 -17.32 -17.12
N ALA A 15 -15.26 -17.61 -18.02
CA ALA A 15 -13.83 -17.46 -17.77
C ALA A 15 -13.49 -15.98 -17.50
N PHE A 16 -14.02 -15.07 -18.31
CA PHE A 16 -13.82 -13.64 -18.17
C PHE A 16 -14.47 -13.06 -16.90
N GLU A 17 -15.68 -13.50 -16.53
CA GLU A 17 -16.32 -13.14 -15.26
C GLU A 17 -15.50 -13.61 -14.04
N THR A 18 -14.92 -14.81 -14.14
CA THR A 18 -14.04 -15.37 -13.11
C THR A 18 -12.75 -14.58 -13.00
N GLU A 19 -12.15 -14.20 -14.12
CA GLU A 19 -10.95 -13.36 -14.16
C GLU A 19 -11.22 -11.96 -13.59
N LYS A 20 -12.32 -11.31 -14.01
CA LYS A 20 -12.77 -10.03 -13.45
C LYS A 20 -13.03 -10.11 -11.95
N SER A 21 -13.60 -11.21 -11.47
CA SER A 21 -13.82 -11.45 -10.05
C SER A 21 -12.51 -11.66 -9.29
N ARG A 22 -11.54 -12.37 -9.87
CA ARG A 22 -10.21 -12.58 -9.30
C ARG A 22 -9.40 -11.28 -9.25
N SER A 23 -9.40 -10.50 -10.33
CA SER A 23 -8.70 -9.20 -10.38
C SER A 23 -9.30 -8.22 -9.38
N LYS A 24 -10.63 -8.14 -9.27
CA LYS A 24 -11.30 -7.32 -8.25
C LYS A 24 -10.91 -7.73 -6.83
N ARG A 25 -10.85 -9.03 -6.53
CA ARG A 25 -10.40 -9.53 -5.22
C ARG A 25 -8.94 -9.20 -4.95
N ALA A 26 -8.06 -9.34 -5.94
CA ALA A 26 -6.65 -8.99 -5.82
C ALA A 26 -6.46 -7.49 -5.52
N GLU A 27 -7.22 -6.64 -6.20
CA GLU A 27 -7.18 -5.19 -5.97
C GLU A 27 -7.67 -4.83 -4.57
N LEU A 28 -8.79 -5.40 -4.12
CA LEU A 28 -9.29 -5.19 -2.76
C LEU A 28 -8.28 -5.65 -1.69
N LYS A 29 -7.61 -6.78 -1.93
CA LYS A 29 -6.56 -7.28 -1.04
C LYS A 29 -5.38 -6.31 -0.98
N LYS A 30 -4.94 -5.80 -2.14
CA LYS A 30 -3.86 -4.81 -2.24
C LYS A 30 -4.22 -3.52 -1.51
N GLN A 31 -5.44 -3.01 -1.69
CA GLN A 31 -5.91 -1.82 -0.97
C GLN A 31 -5.96 -2.03 0.55
N LYS A 32 -6.41 -3.21 0.99
CA LYS A 32 -6.42 -3.56 2.41
C LYS A 32 -5.00 -3.66 2.98
N GLU A 33 -4.08 -4.29 2.26
CA GLU A 33 -2.67 -4.37 2.66
C GLU A 33 -2.03 -2.98 2.74
N LEU A 34 -2.37 -2.11 1.80
CA LEU A 34 -1.88 -0.73 1.78
C LEU A 34 -2.43 0.08 2.95
N ARG A 35 -3.72 -0.07 3.29
CA ARG A 35 -4.32 0.55 4.48
C ARG A 35 -3.65 0.07 5.77
N VAL A 36 -3.41 -1.24 5.89
CA VAL A 36 -2.67 -1.78 7.04
C VAL A 36 -1.26 -1.19 7.12
N LEU A 37 -0.62 -0.93 5.98
CA LEU A 37 0.70 -0.33 5.94
C LEU A 37 0.69 1.15 6.36
N THR A 38 -0.28 1.94 5.89
CA THR A 38 -0.44 3.33 6.32
C THR A 38 -0.73 3.44 7.82
N ASP A 39 -1.54 2.52 8.37
CA ASP A 39 -1.82 2.45 9.80
C ASP A 39 -0.56 2.14 10.60
N LYS A 40 0.24 1.17 10.16
CA LYS A 40 1.52 0.83 10.81
C LYS A 40 2.51 1.99 10.82
N ILE A 41 2.63 2.72 9.71
CA ILE A 41 3.49 3.91 9.63
C ILE A 41 3.00 4.98 10.61
N SER A 42 1.68 5.19 10.69
CA SER A 42 1.08 6.18 11.61
C SER A 42 1.31 5.80 13.08
N VAL A 43 1.17 4.51 13.42
CA VAL A 43 1.46 4.00 14.78
C VAL A 43 2.93 4.20 15.12
N TYR A 44 3.84 3.83 14.20
CA TYR A 44 5.27 4.04 14.38
C TYR A 44 5.61 5.52 14.59
N ALA A 45 5.06 6.42 13.77
CA ALA A 45 5.24 7.87 13.92
C ALA A 45 4.84 8.34 15.32
N ARG A 46 3.66 7.93 15.79
CA ARG A 46 3.14 8.27 17.12
C ARG A 46 4.03 7.74 18.24
N GLU A 47 4.49 6.49 18.16
CA GLU A 47 5.37 5.88 19.16
C GLU A 47 6.71 6.61 19.25
N VAL A 48 7.31 6.96 18.10
CA VAL A 48 8.57 7.72 18.07
C VAL A 48 8.37 9.12 18.64
N HIS A 49 7.27 9.79 18.28
CA HIS A 49 6.98 11.14 18.80
C HIS A 49 6.70 11.14 20.31
N GLN A 50 6.05 10.11 20.83
CA GLN A 50 5.89 9.93 22.28
C GLN A 50 7.24 9.75 22.99
N ARG A 51 8.21 9.10 22.35
CA ARG A 51 9.56 8.91 22.89
C ARG A 51 10.44 10.15 22.76
N PHE A 52 10.24 10.95 21.71
CA PHE A 52 11.01 12.14 21.39
C PHE A 52 10.07 13.33 21.04
N PRO A 53 9.40 13.93 22.04
CA PRO A 53 8.30 14.88 21.81
C PRO A 53 8.73 16.22 21.21
N THR A 54 10.00 16.58 21.33
CA THR A 54 10.54 17.86 20.83
C THR A 54 11.32 17.70 19.52
N GLY A 55 11.47 16.48 19.02
CA GLY A 55 12.26 16.16 17.83
C GLY A 55 11.39 15.92 16.60
N ASP A 56 11.90 16.37 15.45
CA ASP A 56 11.35 15.95 14.16
C ASP A 56 11.72 14.49 13.88
N VAL A 57 10.72 13.69 13.52
CA VAL A 57 10.92 12.29 13.17
C VAL A 57 11.22 12.18 11.69
N VAL A 58 12.49 12.02 11.33
CA VAL A 58 12.93 11.84 9.94
C VAL A 58 13.44 10.40 9.77
N VAL A 59 12.85 9.66 8.83
CA VAL A 59 13.20 8.26 8.55
C VAL A 59 13.47 8.04 7.08
N SER A 60 14.39 7.12 6.78
CA SER A 60 14.61 6.67 5.40
C SER A 60 13.55 5.65 4.99
N GLU A 61 13.28 5.58 3.68
CA GLU A 61 12.41 4.56 3.09
C GLU A 61 12.90 3.14 3.39
N SER A 62 14.22 2.92 3.37
CA SER A 62 14.85 1.63 3.64
C SER A 62 14.70 1.21 5.10
N ASP A 63 14.99 2.10 6.06
CA ASP A 63 14.85 1.79 7.48
C ASP A 63 13.40 1.48 7.84
N LEU A 64 12.46 2.25 7.26
CA LEU A 64 11.03 2.02 7.46
C LEU A 64 10.57 0.70 6.82
N ALA A 65 11.13 0.33 5.67
CA ALA A 65 10.87 -0.96 5.03
C ALA A 65 11.40 -2.14 5.87
N GLU A 66 12.59 -2.02 6.43
CA GLU A 66 13.17 -3.02 7.33
C GLU A 66 12.35 -3.16 8.60
N GLN A 67 12.04 -2.04 9.25
CA GLN A 67 11.25 -2.00 10.49
C GLN A 67 9.86 -2.62 10.30
N LEU A 68 9.21 -2.35 9.17
CA LEU A 68 7.87 -2.87 8.86
C LEU A 68 7.89 -4.25 8.19
N ARG A 69 9.09 -4.78 7.89
CA ARG A 69 9.31 -6.02 7.12
C ARG A 69 8.53 -6.02 5.81
N LYS A 70 8.64 -4.93 5.06
CA LYS A 70 7.97 -4.72 3.77
C LYS A 70 8.98 -4.37 2.69
N ARG A 71 8.53 -4.47 1.43
CA ARG A 71 9.33 -4.00 0.31
C ARG A 71 9.34 -2.46 0.26
N PRO A 72 10.46 -1.83 -0.08
CA PRO A 72 10.57 -0.37 -0.14
C PRO A 72 9.48 0.28 -1.01
N GLU A 73 9.12 -0.32 -2.14
CA GLU A 73 8.15 0.25 -3.07
C GLU A 73 6.73 0.33 -2.46
N ALA A 74 6.38 -0.66 -1.63
CA ALA A 74 5.12 -0.66 -0.91
C ALA A 74 5.08 0.44 0.16
N VAL A 75 6.21 0.68 0.83
CA VAL A 75 6.37 1.76 1.82
C VAL A 75 6.25 3.12 1.15
N VAL A 76 6.94 3.35 0.03
CA VAL A 76 6.83 4.59 -0.75
C VAL A 76 5.40 4.84 -1.21
N THR A 77 4.69 3.80 -1.66
CA THR A 77 3.28 3.92 -2.04
C THR A 77 2.41 4.35 -0.85
N ALA A 78 2.63 3.76 0.33
CA ALA A 78 1.92 4.13 1.55
C ALA A 78 2.24 5.56 2.02
N LEU A 79 3.51 5.96 1.96
CA LEU A 79 3.94 7.31 2.32
C LEU A 79 3.35 8.37 1.40
N ASN A 80 3.25 8.11 0.09
CA ASN A 80 2.58 9.03 -0.83
C ASN A 80 1.07 9.16 -0.55
N LEU A 81 0.41 8.11 -0.05
CA LEU A 81 -0.98 8.23 0.41
C LEU A 81 -1.07 9.09 1.69
N LEU A 82 -0.20 8.84 2.66
CA LEU A 82 -0.14 9.62 3.90
C LEU A 82 0.25 11.09 3.65
N LEU A 83 0.99 11.37 2.57
CA LEU A 83 1.34 12.72 2.15
C LEU A 83 0.08 13.51 1.76
N ASN A 84 -0.84 12.88 1.03
CA ASN A 84 -2.12 13.49 0.68
C ASN A 84 -3.01 13.72 1.91
N GLU A 85 -2.86 12.89 2.95
CA GLU A 85 -3.53 13.05 4.26
C GLU A 85 -2.79 14.00 5.22
N GLN A 86 -1.69 14.63 4.79
CA GLN A 86 -0.84 15.51 5.61
C GLN A 86 -0.27 14.85 6.89
N LYS A 87 -0.19 13.51 6.92
CA LYS A 87 0.40 12.73 8.03
C LYS A 87 1.92 12.55 7.90
N VAL A 88 2.46 12.81 6.71
CA VAL A 88 3.90 12.83 6.46
C VAL A 88 4.25 14.00 5.55
N GLN A 89 5.52 14.36 5.52
CA GLN A 89 6.08 15.37 4.62
C GLN A 89 7.35 14.79 3.97
N ARG A 90 7.67 15.25 2.76
CA ARG A 90 8.95 14.91 2.14
C ARG A 90 10.07 15.66 2.86
N ALA A 91 11.13 14.95 3.22
CA ALA A 91 12.32 15.59 3.75
C ALA A 91 13.15 16.23 2.61
N PRO A 92 14.05 17.17 2.92
CA PRO A 92 14.96 17.75 1.92
C PRO A 92 15.89 16.72 1.27
N LEU A 93 16.18 15.62 1.98
CA LEU A 93 17.00 14.53 1.47
C LEU A 93 16.13 13.50 0.75
N SER A 94 16.51 13.15 -0.48
CA SER A 94 15.79 12.15 -1.28
C SER A 94 15.75 10.79 -0.57
N GLY A 95 14.59 10.14 -0.59
CA GLY A 95 14.38 8.87 0.11
C GLY A 95 14.13 9.01 1.62
N TYR A 96 14.03 10.24 2.13
CA TYR A 96 13.70 10.51 3.53
C TYR A 96 12.35 11.21 3.66
N TRP A 97 11.68 10.89 4.76
CA TRP A 97 10.35 11.36 5.06
C TRP A 97 10.30 11.85 6.50
N LYS A 98 9.66 13.01 6.68
CA LYS A 98 9.30 13.51 7.99
C LYS A 98 7.93 12.95 8.35
N LEU A 99 7.83 12.24 9.47
CA LEU A 99 6.58 11.73 10.00
C LEU A 99 5.96 12.79 10.92
N ASN A 100 4.69 13.13 10.67
CA ASN A 100 3.97 14.06 11.54
C ASN A 100 3.32 13.28 12.68
N SER A 101 3.11 13.97 13.81
CA SER A 101 2.37 13.48 14.97
C SER A 101 0.87 13.39 14.71
#